data_AF-A0A6A5U6E6-F1
#
_entry.id   AF-A0A6A5U6E6-F1
#
_cell.length_a   1.000
_cell.length_b   1.000
_cell.length_c   1.000
_cell.angle_alpha   90.00
_cell.angle_beta   90.00
_cell.angle_gamma   90.00
#
_symmetry.space_group_name_H-M   'P 1'
#
loop_
_entity.id
_entity.type
_entity.pdbx_description
1 polymer ?
#
loop_
_entity_poly.entity_id
_entity_poly.type
_entity_poly.pdbx_seq_one_letter_code
_entity_poly.pdbx_strand_id
1 'polypeptide(L)'
;MFTRAFALAATIAAVASAGFNPALSSNVAVYWGEGEAQIPLSEVCSDDSVDIVNLAFVNKSPQSIGDYPGSNPTLALRRVPSNYSLPTPELAEYFAEFLWGAFGPVTQEWERAGLPRPFGDYALDGFDLNLEASLRRSPCCPDAY
;
A
#
# COMPACT_ATOMS: atom_id res chain seq x y z
N MET A 1 67.22 6.35 -13.17
CA MET A 1 65.83 6.69 -13.57
C MET A 1 65.06 5.41 -13.79
N PHE A 2 64.13 5.05 -12.89
CA PHE A 2 63.11 4.02 -13.14
C PHE A 2 61.89 4.32 -12.27
N THR A 3 60.87 4.93 -12.84
CA THR A 3 59.58 5.18 -12.16
C THR A 3 58.62 4.08 -12.58
N ARG A 4 58.20 3.22 -11.63
CA ARG A 4 57.17 2.21 -11.87
C ARG A 4 55.81 2.86 -11.76
N ALA A 5 55.08 2.95 -12.87
CA ALA A 5 53.67 3.33 -12.86
C ALA A 5 52.83 2.14 -12.39
N PHE A 6 52.13 2.30 -11.27
CA PHE A 6 51.06 1.39 -10.87
C PHE A 6 49.77 1.85 -11.55
N ALA A 7 49.24 1.03 -12.46
CA ALA A 7 47.90 1.24 -13.01
C ALA A 7 46.87 0.69 -12.01
N LEU A 8 46.04 1.58 -11.47
CA LEU A 8 44.90 1.20 -10.63
C LEU A 8 43.74 0.79 -11.56
N ALA A 9 43.42 -0.50 -11.62
CA ALA A 9 42.22 -0.96 -12.31
C ALA A 9 41.00 -0.67 -11.42
N ALA A 10 40.22 0.35 -11.78
CA ALA A 10 38.95 0.64 -11.14
C ALA A 10 37.87 -0.30 -11.70
N THR A 11 37.47 -1.30 -10.93
CA THR A 11 36.29 -2.12 -11.23
C THR A 11 35.02 -1.32 -10.89
N ILE A 12 34.28 -0.92 -11.91
CA ILE A 12 32.97 -0.31 -11.75
C ILE A 12 31.98 -1.46 -11.46
N ALA A 13 31.57 -1.62 -10.21
CA ALA A 13 30.44 -2.49 -9.89
C ALA A 13 29.17 -1.81 -10.42
N ALA A 14 28.57 -2.37 -11.47
CA ALA A 14 27.26 -1.94 -11.92
C ALA A 14 26.23 -2.30 -10.83
N VAL A 15 25.71 -1.29 -10.16
CA VAL A 15 24.54 -1.45 -9.28
C VAL A 15 23.33 -1.57 -10.20
N ALA A 16 22.91 -2.79 -10.52
CA ALA A 16 21.63 -3.00 -11.18
C ALA A 16 20.53 -2.72 -10.16
N SER A 17 19.99 -1.50 -10.18
CA SER A 17 18.73 -1.18 -9.52
C SER A 17 17.60 -1.52 -10.48
N ALA A 18 17.11 -2.76 -10.46
CA ALA A 18 15.75 -3.05 -10.93
C ALA A 18 14.79 -2.55 -9.85
N GLY A 19 14.74 -1.22 -9.70
CA GLY A 19 13.96 -0.55 -8.67
C GLY A 19 12.80 0.17 -9.35
N PHE A 20 11.63 0.07 -8.73
CA PHE A 20 10.45 0.87 -9.06
C PHE A 20 10.87 2.30 -9.44
N ASN A 21 10.49 2.74 -10.64
CA ASN A 21 10.76 4.10 -11.11
C ASN A 21 9.43 4.84 -11.28
N PRO A 22 9.08 5.75 -10.36
CA PRO A 22 7.79 6.46 -10.42
C PRO A 22 7.66 7.40 -11.63
N ALA A 23 8.75 7.67 -12.36
CA ALA A 23 8.74 8.49 -13.56
C ALA A 23 8.43 7.69 -14.85
N LEU A 24 8.41 6.35 -14.79
CA LEU A 24 8.06 5.52 -15.94
C LEU A 24 6.54 5.31 -16.02
N SER A 25 6.00 5.35 -17.23
CA SER A 25 4.60 5.00 -17.53
C SER A 25 4.39 3.51 -17.83
N SER A 26 5.48 2.73 -17.86
CA SER A 26 5.47 1.29 -18.16
C SER A 26 5.45 0.40 -16.93
N ASN A 27 5.31 0.98 -15.74
CA ASN A 27 5.24 0.19 -14.51
C ASN A 27 4.01 -0.72 -14.53
N VAL A 28 4.17 -1.96 -14.06
CA VAL A 28 3.10 -2.95 -13.92
C VAL A 28 2.67 -3.01 -12.46
N ALA A 29 1.40 -2.73 -12.22
CA ALA A 29 0.76 -2.87 -10.92
C ALA A 29 -0.18 -4.08 -10.91
N VAL A 30 -0.10 -4.92 -9.86
CA VAL A 30 -0.98 -6.08 -9.67
C VAL A 30 -1.71 -5.99 -8.33
N TYR A 31 -2.89 -6.59 -8.25
CA TYR A 31 -3.64 -6.74 -7.00
C TYR A 31 -3.48 -8.16 -6.44
N TRP A 32 -3.27 -8.27 -5.13
CA TRP A 32 -3.09 -9.54 -4.42
C TRP A 32 -3.84 -9.52 -3.08
N GLY A 33 -4.47 -10.63 -2.69
CA GLY A 33 -5.14 -10.74 -1.37
C GLY A 33 -6.58 -11.28 -1.41
N GLU A 34 -7.25 -11.26 -2.56
CA GLU A 34 -8.68 -11.61 -2.70
C GLU A 34 -8.93 -12.83 -3.62
N GLY A 35 -7.89 -13.54 -4.05
CA GLY A 35 -8.02 -14.74 -4.91
C GLY A 35 -8.18 -16.04 -4.11
N GLU A 36 -9.15 -16.88 -4.47
CA GLU A 36 -9.47 -18.15 -3.77
C GLU A 36 -8.33 -19.19 -3.78
N ALA A 37 -7.41 -19.12 -4.74
CA ALA A 37 -6.25 -20.01 -4.88
C ALA A 37 -5.01 -19.23 -5.35
N GLN A 38 -4.72 -18.11 -4.69
CA GLN A 38 -3.58 -17.26 -5.03
C GLN A 38 -2.23 -17.86 -4.59
N ILE A 39 -1.20 -17.61 -5.39
CA ILE A 39 0.19 -17.90 -5.02
C ILE A 39 0.63 -17.04 -3.82
N PRO A 40 1.66 -17.45 -3.06
CA PRO A 40 2.19 -16.63 -1.97
C PRO A 40 2.67 -15.26 -2.47
N LEU A 41 2.52 -14.22 -1.65
CA LEU A 41 2.98 -12.87 -1.98
C LEU A 41 4.46 -12.83 -2.36
N SER A 42 5.30 -13.65 -1.72
CA SER A 42 6.73 -13.76 -2.02
C SER A 42 7.03 -14.19 -3.46
N GLU A 43 6.15 -15.01 -4.05
CA GLU A 43 6.29 -15.43 -5.44
C GLU A 43 5.97 -14.29 -6.40
N VAL A 44 4.93 -13.47 -6.09
CA VAL A 44 4.64 -12.23 -6.83
C VAL A 44 5.81 -11.24 -6.75
N CYS A 45 6.38 -11.05 -5.55
CA CYS A 45 7.52 -10.16 -5.35
C CYS A 45 8.83 -10.66 -5.99
N SER A 46 8.88 -11.92 -6.41
CA SER A 46 10.04 -12.48 -7.13
C SER A 46 9.92 -12.36 -8.64
N ASP A 47 8.80 -11.84 -9.16
CA ASP A 47 8.58 -11.59 -10.57
C ASP A 47 9.08 -10.19 -10.95
N ASP A 48 10.19 -10.14 -11.69
CA ASP A 48 10.81 -8.88 -12.15
C ASP A 48 9.93 -8.07 -13.11
N SER A 49 8.81 -8.62 -13.59
CA SER A 49 7.84 -7.89 -14.40
C SER A 49 6.81 -7.10 -13.60
N VAL A 50 6.79 -7.26 -12.26
CA VAL A 50 5.85 -6.58 -11.36
C VAL A 50 6.59 -5.47 -10.59
N ASP A 51 6.14 -4.23 -10.78
CA ASP A 51 6.74 -3.05 -10.13
C ASP A 51 6.01 -2.62 -8.85
N ILE A 52 4.69 -2.85 -8.80
CA ILE A 52 3.82 -2.46 -7.68
C ILE A 52 2.88 -3.62 -7.32
N VAL A 53 2.77 -3.94 -6.04
CA VAL A 53 1.79 -4.90 -5.52
C VAL A 53 0.81 -4.20 -4.59
N ASN A 54 -0.44 -4.10 -5.02
CA ASN A 54 -1.55 -3.60 -4.21
C ASN A 54 -2.11 -4.73 -3.34
N LEU A 55 -1.88 -4.65 -2.04
CA LEU A 55 -2.45 -5.57 -1.05
C LEU A 55 -3.92 -5.21 -0.78
N ALA A 56 -4.82 -6.06 -1.27
CA ALA A 56 -6.26 -5.86 -1.25
C ALA A 56 -6.95 -6.78 -0.22
N PHE A 57 -7.95 -6.34 0.56
CA PHE A 57 -8.39 -4.95 0.81
C PHE A 57 -8.58 -4.69 2.31
N VAL A 58 -8.41 -3.42 2.69
CA VAL A 58 -9.15 -2.85 3.83
C VAL A 58 -10.54 -2.51 3.33
N ASN A 59 -11.50 -3.41 3.55
CA ASN A 59 -12.85 -3.33 2.96
C ASN A 59 -13.95 -2.87 3.95
N LYS A 60 -13.59 -2.48 5.16
CA LYS A 60 -14.49 -1.85 6.14
C LYS A 60 -13.86 -0.56 6.66
N SER A 61 -14.51 0.57 6.42
CA SER A 61 -14.14 1.84 7.04
C SER A 61 -14.65 1.88 8.49
N PRO A 62 -14.02 2.69 9.36
CA PRO A 62 -14.59 3.05 10.66
C PRO A 62 -16.02 3.60 10.48
N GLN A 63 -16.93 3.31 11.42
CA GLN A 63 -18.29 3.90 11.44
C GLN A 63 -18.36 5.08 12.42
N SER A 64 -17.43 5.13 13.38
CA SER A 64 -17.24 6.20 14.35
C SER A 64 -15.76 6.38 14.67
N ILE A 65 -15.39 7.55 15.20
CA ILE A 65 -14.05 7.81 15.70
C ILE A 65 -13.76 6.84 16.85
N GLY A 66 -12.64 6.13 16.76
CA GLY A 66 -12.24 5.08 17.70
C GLY A 66 -12.50 3.65 17.21
N ASP A 67 -13.29 3.46 16.16
CA ASP A 67 -13.47 2.15 15.53
C ASP A 67 -12.25 1.77 14.68
N TYR A 68 -11.84 0.50 14.76
CA TYR A 68 -10.81 0.00 13.85
C TYR A 68 -11.38 -0.32 12.46
N PRO A 69 -10.69 0.05 11.37
CA PRO A 69 -10.99 -0.49 10.06
C PRO A 69 -10.69 -1.99 10.02
N GLY A 70 -11.29 -2.68 9.06
CA GLY A 70 -11.15 -4.13 8.95
C GLY A 70 -11.11 -4.64 7.52
N SER A 71 -10.69 -5.88 7.40
CA SER A 71 -10.92 -6.73 6.23
C SER A 71 -12.04 -7.74 6.56
N ASN A 72 -12.67 -8.28 5.53
CA ASN A 72 -13.62 -9.37 5.69
C ASN A 72 -12.84 -10.69 5.60
N PRO A 73 -12.89 -11.59 6.61
CA PRO A 73 -12.17 -12.87 6.52
C PRO A 73 -12.76 -13.84 5.48
N THR A 74 -13.92 -13.56 4.89
CA THR A 74 -14.48 -14.39 3.80
C THR A 74 -14.03 -13.89 2.44
N LEU A 75 -12.88 -14.39 1.97
CA LEU A 75 -12.71 -14.71 0.55
C LEU A 75 -13.83 -15.67 0.12
N ALA A 76 -14.23 -15.59 -1.15
CA ALA A 76 -15.22 -16.42 -1.84
C ALA A 76 -16.69 -15.97 -1.71
N LEU A 77 -17.22 -15.47 -2.83
CA LEU A 77 -18.64 -15.37 -3.17
C LEU A 77 -19.48 -14.26 -2.52
N ARG A 78 -19.05 -12.99 -2.61
CA ARG A 78 -20.01 -11.90 -2.85
C ARG A 78 -19.28 -10.59 -3.20
N ARG A 79 -19.47 -10.13 -4.44
CA ARG A 79 -19.47 -8.69 -4.78
C ARG A 79 -20.65 -8.05 -4.03
N VAL A 80 -20.51 -7.87 -2.73
CA VAL A 80 -21.39 -7.03 -1.91
C VAL A 80 -20.71 -5.68 -1.84
N PRO A 81 -21.41 -4.56 -2.10
CA PRO A 81 -20.84 -3.24 -1.86
C PRO A 81 -20.43 -3.22 -0.40
N SER A 82 -19.12 -3.24 -0.15
CA SER A 82 -18.61 -3.18 1.19
C SER A 82 -19.11 -1.88 1.82
N ASN A 83 -19.54 -1.96 3.08
CA ASN A 83 -20.02 -0.81 3.84
C ASN A 83 -18.82 0.09 4.20
N TYR A 84 -18.19 0.71 3.21
CA TYR A 84 -17.27 1.80 3.42
C TYR A 84 -17.94 3.10 2.99
N SER A 85 -17.94 4.05 3.91
CA SER A 85 -18.41 5.41 3.69
C SER A 85 -17.59 6.32 4.58
N LEU A 86 -17.14 7.44 4.02
CA LEU A 86 -16.46 8.50 4.75
C LEU A 86 -17.34 9.74 4.66
N PRO A 87 -18.43 9.80 5.46
CA PRO A 87 -19.46 10.81 5.29
C PRO A 87 -19.03 12.21 5.76
N THR A 88 -17.97 12.31 6.56
CA THR A 88 -17.46 13.59 7.07
C THR A 88 -15.93 13.67 6.95
N PRO A 89 -15.37 14.88 6.83
CA PRO A 89 -13.92 15.08 6.85
C PRO A 89 -13.25 14.50 8.08
N GLU A 90 -13.86 14.62 9.25
CA GLU A 90 -13.28 14.17 10.53
C GLU A 90 -13.10 12.64 10.55
N LEU A 91 -14.08 11.88 10.01
CA LEU A 91 -13.95 10.43 9.93
C LEU A 91 -12.93 10.01 8.87
N ALA A 92 -12.81 10.77 7.77
CA ALA A 92 -11.81 10.52 6.75
C ALA A 92 -10.38 10.78 7.26
N GLU A 93 -10.17 11.87 7.99
CA GLU A 93 -8.90 12.21 8.65
C GLU A 93 -8.52 11.13 9.67
N TYR A 94 -9.46 10.75 10.55
CA TYR A 94 -9.23 9.67 11.50
C TYR A 94 -8.85 8.35 10.82
N PHE A 95 -9.53 7.99 9.73
CA PHE A 95 -9.22 6.76 9.02
C PHE A 95 -7.82 6.83 8.37
N ALA A 96 -7.45 7.98 7.80
CA ALA A 96 -6.11 8.19 7.24
C ALA A 96 -5.01 8.12 8.31
N GLU A 97 -5.22 8.76 9.47
CA GLU A 97 -4.30 8.67 10.61
C GLU A 97 -4.15 7.23 11.10
N PHE A 98 -5.28 6.50 11.17
CA PHE A 98 -5.25 5.10 11.55
C PHE A 98 -4.42 4.26 10.57
N LEU A 99 -4.68 4.39 9.27
CA LEU A 99 -3.94 3.65 8.24
C LEU A 99 -2.45 3.98 8.29
N TRP A 100 -2.10 5.25 8.44
CA TRP A 100 -0.71 5.70 8.53
C TRP A 100 0.01 5.11 9.75
N GLY A 101 -0.63 5.11 10.92
CA GLY A 101 -0.03 4.50 12.12
C GLY A 101 0.06 2.97 12.05
N ALA A 102 -0.98 2.31 11.55
CA ALA A 102 -1.07 0.85 11.51
C ALA A 102 -0.18 0.21 10.44
N PHE A 103 0.05 0.89 9.31
CA PHE A 103 0.76 0.33 8.14
C PHE A 103 1.93 1.17 7.63
N GLY A 104 2.06 2.43 8.05
CA GLY A 104 3.20 3.29 7.70
C GLY A 104 4.41 3.08 8.61
N PRO A 105 5.37 4.03 8.62
CA PRO A 105 6.55 3.97 9.50
C PRO A 105 6.16 3.88 10.99
N VAL A 106 6.85 3.00 11.72
CA VAL A 106 6.62 2.83 13.16
C VAL A 106 6.98 4.12 13.92
N THR A 107 6.08 4.57 14.79
CA THR A 107 6.30 5.71 15.68
C THR A 107 6.21 5.27 17.14
N GLN A 108 7.00 5.89 18.01
CA GLN A 108 6.96 5.58 19.44
C GLN A 108 5.61 5.93 20.07
N GLU A 109 4.94 6.94 19.52
CA GLU A 109 3.60 7.35 19.93
C GLU A 109 2.59 6.23 19.69
N TRP A 110 2.65 5.58 18.52
CA TRP A 110 1.76 4.48 18.14
C TRP A 110 2.02 3.23 18.99
N GLU A 111 3.30 2.87 19.16
CA GLU A 111 3.71 1.72 19.98
C GLU A 111 3.32 1.91 21.46
N ARG A 112 3.59 3.09 22.03
CA ARG A 112 3.27 3.40 23.43
C ARG A 112 1.76 3.41 23.68
N ALA A 113 0.96 3.76 22.68
CA ALA A 113 -0.49 3.68 22.73
C ALA A 113 -1.02 2.23 22.65
N GLY A 114 -0.16 1.24 22.36
CA GLY A 114 -0.56 -0.16 22.23
C GLY A 114 -1.49 -0.41 21.04
N LEU A 115 -1.38 0.41 19.99
CA LEU A 115 -2.24 0.34 18.82
C LEU A 115 -1.80 -0.76 17.84
N PRO A 116 -2.71 -1.28 17.00
CA PRO A 116 -2.40 -2.43 16.14
C PRO A 116 -1.28 -2.20 15.13
N ARG A 117 -0.46 -3.24 14.90
CA ARG A 117 0.55 -3.33 13.83
C ARG A 117 0.41 -4.67 13.09
N PRO A 118 -0.52 -4.77 12.13
CA PRO A 118 -0.85 -6.05 11.48
C PRO A 118 0.34 -6.72 10.79
N PHE A 119 1.30 -5.92 10.31
CA PHE A 119 2.53 -6.39 9.68
C PHE A 119 3.78 -6.11 10.53
N GLY A 120 3.65 -5.96 11.85
CA GLY A 120 4.79 -5.68 12.73
C GLY A 120 5.51 -4.39 12.31
N ASP A 121 6.82 -4.45 12.12
CA ASP A 121 7.66 -3.26 11.86
C ASP A 121 7.75 -2.87 10.38
N TYR A 122 7.13 -3.63 9.48
CA TYR A 122 7.11 -3.31 8.06
C TYR A 122 6.24 -2.07 7.77
N ALA A 123 6.75 -1.15 6.96
CA ALA A 123 6.03 0.03 6.49
C ALA A 123 5.68 -0.14 5.00
N LEU A 124 4.42 0.12 4.63
CA LEU A 124 3.99 0.14 3.24
C LEU A 124 4.41 1.45 2.55
N ASP A 125 4.66 1.37 1.24
CA ASP A 125 5.09 2.52 0.42
C ASP A 125 3.96 3.49 0.08
N GLY A 126 2.70 3.09 0.26
CA GLY A 126 1.55 3.92 -0.02
C GLY A 126 0.20 3.22 0.16
N PHE A 127 -0.85 3.94 -0.20
CA PHE A 127 -2.23 3.48 -0.14
C PHE A 127 -2.92 3.71 -1.48
N ASP A 128 -3.54 2.66 -2.02
CA ASP A 128 -4.42 2.74 -3.19
C ASP A 128 -5.88 2.89 -2.75
N LEU A 129 -6.65 3.72 -3.46
CA LEU A 129 -8.06 4.01 -3.14
C LEU A 129 -8.99 3.40 -4.20
N ASN A 130 -9.28 2.11 -4.08
CA ASN A 130 -10.28 1.44 -4.91
C ASN A 130 -11.73 1.69 -4.43
N LEU A 131 -12.23 2.91 -4.62
CA LEU A 131 -13.58 3.32 -4.23
C LEU A 131 -14.63 3.03 -5.33
N GLU A 132 -15.35 1.92 -5.17
CA GLU A 132 -16.44 1.44 -6.03
C GLU A 132 -17.86 1.61 -5.42
N ALA A 133 -17.99 2.09 -4.19
CA ALA A 133 -19.28 2.39 -3.57
C ALA A 133 -19.93 3.58 -4.29
N SER A 134 -21.25 3.53 -4.48
CA SER A 134 -21.97 4.61 -5.14
C SER A 134 -21.84 5.91 -4.36
N LEU A 135 -20.95 6.80 -4.80
CA LEU A 135 -20.82 8.17 -4.32
C LEU A 135 -22.11 8.92 -4.67
N ARG A 136 -23.12 8.88 -3.78
CA ARG A 136 -24.26 9.78 -3.90
C ARG A 136 -23.77 11.18 -3.56
N ARG A 137 -23.37 11.93 -4.60
CA ARG A 137 -22.79 13.28 -4.58
C ARG A 137 -21.51 13.39 -3.75
N SER A 138 -20.36 13.26 -4.42
CA SER A 138 -19.13 13.85 -3.90
C SER A 138 -19.34 15.36 -3.72
N PRO A 139 -19.14 15.92 -2.50
CA PRO A 139 -19.32 17.36 -2.26
C PRO A 139 -18.40 18.24 -3.11
N CYS A 140 -17.29 17.69 -3.60
CA CYS A 140 -16.29 18.43 -4.34
C CYS A 140 -16.63 18.66 -5.82
N CYS A 141 -17.62 17.97 -6.41
CA CYS A 141 -17.88 18.06 -7.85
C CYS A 141 -19.38 18.08 -8.14
N PRO A 142 -20.02 19.26 -8.19
CA PRO A 142 -21.44 19.38 -8.49
C PRO A 142 -21.83 18.88 -9.89
N ASP A 143 -20.92 18.77 -10.86
CA ASP A 143 -21.26 18.56 -12.27
C ASP A 143 -20.40 17.48 -12.95
N ALA A 144 -20.66 16.21 -12.62
CA ALA A 144 -20.17 15.09 -13.41
C ALA A 144 -21.35 14.29 -14.01
N TYR A 145 -22.18 14.96 -14.82
CA TYR A 145 -23.01 14.38 -15.89
C TYR A 145 -23.31 15.45 -16.94
#